data_AF-A0A3Q8XXK9-F1
#
_entry.id   AF-A0A3Q8XXK9-F1
#
_cell.length_a   1.000
_cell.length_b   1.000
_cell.length_c   1.000
_cell.angle_alpha   90.00
_cell.angle_beta   90.00
_cell.angle_gamma   90.00
#
_symmetry.space_group_name_H-M   'P 1'
#
loop_
_entity.id
_entity.type
_entity.pdbx_description
1 polymer ?
#
loop_
_entity_poly.entity_id
_entity_poly.type
_entity_poly.pdbx_seq_one_letter_code
_entity_poly.pdbx_strand_id
1 'polypeptide(L)'
;MFGIFSRKAKKKPEQPAANLAACAEPAPANQAVPSVIVKRSAVEQSADGGHLHLVFAVNAFVETMRDEGLYTLSELPPKAVHVDRADVYLAQVNNGGHSQFIHNCNVYGILGEVINHAATGLAGMGALQHLAVLKRMAAWADRYPDEVKEQTGFEGGRASLLDELDDLFYEADKASPMLALSARWITSWPELIVVDDADYAGAIRRLVMANPLREPRLLHRSIAKLVSQMIGWREVGVALAYAKALKSEVKMEFGMARMLEVEGEKQMVFQLRTSAKEPRLCVATETHAAIYEHIAPDDRLVPRPGESPLTAGTPRVGKRLARVEAPEIAMAIELAEEYHAPVAVDLLLRKAGFDPTDAIVSANSVIPGDGGAVVNWVVMASGHAFLLRSSPDGCMLWRGGQEESIAEAYQPELQEHFDRSAADQSV
;
A
#
# COMPACT_ATOMS: atom_id res chain seq x y z
N MET A 1 10.77 -1.85 2.91
CA MET A 1 11.74 -2.13 3.98
C MET A 1 12.34 -0.80 4.42
N PHE A 2 11.83 -0.25 5.53
CA PHE A 2 12.24 1.08 6.02
C PHE A 2 13.65 0.99 6.61
N GLY A 3 14.59 1.68 5.99
CA GLY A 3 15.92 1.84 6.54
C GLY A 3 16.57 3.02 5.85
N ILE A 4 16.63 4.16 6.54
CA ILE A 4 17.71 5.15 6.51
C ILE A 4 17.37 6.10 7.67
N PHE A 5 18.01 5.90 8.83
CA PHE A 5 18.46 6.97 9.74
C PHE A 5 19.51 6.35 10.67
N SER A 6 20.75 6.26 10.20
CA SER A 6 21.88 6.06 11.11
C SER A 6 23.13 6.70 10.53
N ARG A 7 23.38 7.96 10.89
CA ARG A 7 24.70 8.57 10.72
C ARG A 7 25.52 8.32 11.99
N LYS A 8 26.60 7.57 11.79
CA LYS A 8 27.65 7.21 12.75
C LYS A 8 28.29 8.46 13.38
N ALA A 9 28.19 8.61 14.69
CA ALA A 9 29.11 9.45 15.46
C ALA A 9 30.38 8.65 15.82
N LYS A 10 31.55 9.30 15.71
CA LYS A 10 32.89 8.72 15.91
C LYS A 10 33.07 8.16 17.34
N LYS A 11 33.60 6.93 17.45
CA LYS A 11 34.13 6.32 18.68
C LYS A 11 35.50 6.90 19.04
N LYS A 12 35.80 7.08 20.34
CA LYS A 12 36.72 6.23 21.17
C LYS A 12 36.82 6.77 22.63
N PRO A 13 37.41 6.03 23.61
CA PRO A 13 36.75 4.99 24.43
C PRO A 13 36.84 5.27 25.96
N GLU A 14 36.00 4.59 26.75
CA GLU A 14 36.39 3.78 27.93
C GLU A 14 35.13 3.22 28.65
N GLN A 15 35.24 2.01 29.17
CA GLN A 15 34.26 1.21 29.93
C GLN A 15 34.92 0.88 31.30
N PRO A 16 34.26 0.23 32.29
CA PRO A 16 32.84 -0.09 32.48
C PRO A 16 32.33 0.16 33.93
N ALA A 17 31.01 0.18 34.16
CA ALA A 17 30.37 -0.54 35.29
C ALA A 17 28.84 -0.41 35.28
N ALA A 18 28.22 -1.53 35.63
CA ALA A 18 26.80 -1.81 35.84
C ALA A 18 25.97 -0.73 36.56
N ASN A 19 24.72 -0.53 36.13
CA ASN A 19 23.55 -0.84 36.98
C ASN A 19 22.20 -0.63 36.26
N LEU A 20 21.36 -1.66 36.37
CA LEU A 20 19.90 -1.62 36.56
C LEU A 20 19.07 -0.86 35.51
N ALA A 21 18.81 -1.54 34.40
CA ALA A 21 17.58 -1.30 33.63
C ALA A 21 16.40 -1.83 34.45
N ALA A 22 15.68 -0.92 35.10
CA ALA A 22 14.27 -1.14 35.39
C ALA A 22 13.56 -1.25 34.04
N CYS A 23 13.11 -2.46 33.71
CA CYS A 23 12.28 -2.69 32.53
C CYS A 23 11.06 -1.77 32.63
N ALA A 24 10.90 -0.97 31.58
CA ALA A 24 9.77 -0.10 31.36
C ALA A 24 8.45 -0.84 31.59
N GLU A 25 7.50 -0.14 32.22
CA GLU A 25 6.14 -0.60 32.41
C GLU A 25 5.50 -0.98 31.06
N PRO A 26 4.66 -2.02 31.02
CA PRO A 26 3.90 -2.36 29.82
C PRO A 26 2.94 -1.23 29.46
N ALA A 27 2.82 -0.96 28.15
CA ALA A 27 1.86 -0.03 27.55
C ALA A 27 0.46 -0.15 28.17
N PRO A 28 -0.32 0.96 28.28
CA PRO A 28 -1.59 0.95 29.00
C PRO A 28 -2.56 -0.05 28.37
N ALA A 29 -3.07 -0.93 29.22
CA ALA A 29 -4.03 -1.95 28.87
C ALA A 29 -5.35 -1.35 28.33
N ASN A 30 -5.89 -2.03 27.31
CA ASN A 30 -7.26 -1.95 26.75
C ASN A 30 -7.53 -0.97 25.59
N GLN A 31 -6.77 -1.11 24.50
CA GLN A 31 -6.95 -0.41 23.21
C GLN A 31 -7.48 -1.30 22.07
N ALA A 32 -7.83 -2.56 22.36
CA ALA A 32 -8.27 -3.52 21.36
C ALA A 32 -9.78 -3.43 21.08
N VAL A 33 -10.16 -3.68 19.83
CA VAL A 33 -11.56 -3.85 19.42
C VAL A 33 -12.10 -5.14 20.07
N PRO A 34 -13.16 -5.06 20.88
CA PRO A 34 -13.52 -6.17 21.78
C PRO A 34 -14.36 -7.27 21.11
N SER A 35 -14.94 -6.99 19.94
CA SER A 35 -15.94 -7.88 19.33
C SER A 35 -15.93 -7.76 17.82
N VAL A 36 -16.36 -8.83 17.15
CA VAL A 36 -16.52 -8.89 15.70
C VAL A 36 -17.97 -8.63 15.36
N ILE A 37 -18.26 -7.60 14.56
CA ILE A 37 -19.63 -7.24 14.18
C ILE A 37 -19.90 -7.70 12.75
N VAL A 38 -20.96 -8.49 12.57
CA VAL A 38 -21.44 -8.92 11.25
C VAL A 38 -22.93 -8.67 11.07
N LYS A 39 -23.37 -8.60 9.82
CA LYS A 39 -24.79 -8.50 9.47
C LYS A 39 -25.52 -9.81 9.74
N ARG A 40 -26.78 -9.72 10.17
CA ARG A 40 -27.67 -10.88 10.33
C ARG A 40 -27.80 -11.66 9.03
N SER A 41 -27.99 -10.98 7.91
CA SER A 41 -28.10 -11.62 6.59
C SER A 41 -26.90 -12.53 6.26
N ALA A 42 -25.68 -12.15 6.65
CA ALA A 42 -24.48 -12.95 6.38
C ALA A 42 -24.47 -14.27 7.18
N VAL A 43 -25.00 -14.25 8.40
CA VAL A 43 -25.16 -15.43 9.24
C VAL A 43 -26.27 -16.34 8.69
N GLU A 44 -27.41 -15.76 8.31
CA GLU A 44 -28.54 -16.50 7.72
C GLU A 44 -28.16 -17.17 6.40
N GLN A 45 -27.52 -16.45 5.48
CA GLN A 45 -27.03 -17.00 4.21
C GLN A 45 -25.99 -18.12 4.42
N SER A 46 -25.13 -17.98 5.44
CA SER A 46 -24.18 -19.04 5.80
C SER A 46 -24.88 -20.29 6.34
N ALA A 47 -26.00 -20.14 7.06
CA ALA A 47 -26.81 -21.26 7.53
C ALA A 47 -27.48 -22.02 6.36
N ASP A 48 -27.81 -21.31 5.28
CA ASP A 48 -28.37 -21.87 4.05
C ASP A 48 -27.31 -22.51 3.11
N GLY A 49 -26.08 -22.69 3.60
CA GLY A 49 -24.97 -23.29 2.85
C GLY A 49 -24.07 -22.28 2.11
N GLY A 50 -24.41 -20.99 2.14
CA GLY A 50 -23.61 -19.89 1.60
C GLY A 50 -22.45 -19.47 2.52
N HIS A 51 -21.63 -20.43 2.97
CA HIS A 51 -20.60 -20.22 4.01
C HIS A 51 -19.63 -19.05 3.72
N LEU A 52 -19.36 -18.78 2.43
CA LEU A 52 -18.55 -17.66 1.98
C LEU A 52 -19.02 -16.31 2.54
N HIS A 53 -20.34 -16.10 2.67
CA HIS A 53 -20.90 -14.82 3.09
C HIS A 53 -20.47 -14.42 4.51
N LEU A 54 -20.40 -15.39 5.43
CA LEU A 54 -19.97 -15.11 6.81
C LEU A 54 -18.46 -14.90 6.90
N VAL A 55 -17.66 -15.67 6.15
CA VAL A 55 -16.21 -15.46 6.08
C VAL A 55 -15.90 -14.07 5.52
N PHE A 56 -16.54 -13.69 4.41
CA PHE A 56 -16.38 -12.36 3.82
C PHE A 56 -16.85 -11.23 4.73
N ALA A 57 -17.90 -11.44 5.52
CA ALA A 57 -18.33 -10.44 6.50
C ALA A 57 -17.26 -10.19 7.59
N VAL A 58 -16.54 -11.22 8.01
CA VAL A 58 -15.42 -11.08 8.96
C VAL A 58 -14.21 -10.41 8.30
N ASN A 59 -13.86 -10.77 7.07
CA ASN A 59 -12.78 -10.11 6.33
C ASN A 59 -13.07 -8.62 6.12
N ALA A 60 -14.29 -8.30 5.68
CA ALA A 60 -14.72 -6.91 5.51
C ALA A 60 -14.68 -6.12 6.82
N PHE A 61 -15.01 -6.76 7.95
CA PHE A 61 -14.84 -6.15 9.27
C PHE A 61 -13.37 -5.85 9.57
N VAL A 62 -12.46 -6.82 9.36
CA VAL A 62 -11.00 -6.63 9.58
C VAL A 62 -10.47 -5.50 8.70
N GLU A 63 -10.79 -5.50 7.41
CA GLU A 63 -10.39 -4.46 6.46
C GLU A 63 -10.91 -3.08 6.90
N THR A 64 -12.20 -2.97 7.24
CA THR A 64 -12.79 -1.70 7.70
C THR A 64 -12.12 -1.18 8.97
N MET A 65 -11.83 -2.04 9.95
CA MET A 65 -11.16 -1.61 11.18
C MET A 65 -9.73 -1.14 10.91
N ARG A 66 -9.03 -1.73 9.93
CA ARG A 66 -7.68 -1.27 9.54
C ARG A 66 -7.72 0.02 8.73
N ASP A 67 -8.61 0.10 7.75
CA ASP A 67 -8.58 1.16 6.74
C ASP A 67 -9.33 2.41 7.20
N GLU A 68 -10.46 2.26 7.89
CA GLU A 68 -11.23 3.38 8.41
C GLU A 68 -10.97 3.62 9.89
N GLY A 69 -10.90 2.54 10.67
CA GLY A 69 -10.63 2.57 12.11
C GLY A 69 -9.17 2.84 12.46
N LEU A 70 -8.24 2.60 11.53
CA LEU A 70 -6.79 2.72 11.73
C LEU A 70 -6.27 1.89 12.90
N TYR A 71 -6.89 0.75 13.16
CA TYR A 71 -6.38 -0.23 14.12
C TYR A 71 -5.22 -1.03 13.51
N THR A 72 -4.22 -1.36 14.32
CA THR A 72 -3.20 -2.34 13.96
C THR A 72 -3.77 -3.76 14.10
N LEU A 73 -3.13 -4.76 13.51
CA LEU A 73 -3.61 -6.14 13.60
C LEU A 73 -3.62 -6.68 15.04
N SER A 74 -2.70 -6.21 15.89
CA SER A 74 -2.64 -6.59 17.30
C SER A 74 -3.77 -5.98 18.14
N GLU A 75 -4.43 -4.94 17.64
CA GLU A 75 -5.59 -4.30 18.28
C GLU A 75 -6.92 -4.90 17.83
N LEU A 76 -6.93 -5.81 16.86
CA LEU A 76 -8.16 -6.47 16.40
C LEU A 76 -8.43 -7.78 17.16
N PRO A 77 -9.68 -8.28 17.15
CA PRO A 77 -9.98 -9.62 17.67
C PRO A 77 -9.09 -10.66 16.97
N PRO A 78 -8.23 -11.41 17.70
CA PRO A 78 -7.24 -12.28 17.07
C PRO A 78 -7.87 -13.34 16.15
N LYS A 79 -9.03 -13.89 16.52
CA LYS A 79 -9.72 -14.88 15.68
C LYS A 79 -10.17 -14.30 14.33
N ALA A 80 -10.58 -13.03 14.28
CA ALA A 80 -10.94 -12.37 13.03
C ALA A 80 -9.71 -12.23 12.12
N VAL A 81 -8.57 -11.81 12.67
CA VAL A 81 -7.29 -11.76 11.93
C VAL A 81 -6.89 -13.14 11.44
N HIS A 82 -7.04 -14.18 12.26
CA HIS A 82 -6.73 -15.55 11.84
C HIS A 82 -7.63 -16.06 10.72
N VAL A 83 -8.93 -15.72 10.72
CA VAL A 83 -9.83 -16.02 9.61
C VAL A 83 -9.42 -15.26 8.35
N ASP A 84 -9.16 -13.95 8.45
CA ASP A 84 -8.69 -13.12 7.34
C ASP A 84 -7.43 -13.71 6.69
N ARG A 85 -6.42 -14.06 7.49
CA ARG A 85 -5.16 -14.62 6.96
C ARG A 85 -5.32 -16.05 6.42
N ALA A 86 -6.19 -16.86 7.01
CA ALA A 86 -6.50 -18.18 6.47
C ALA A 86 -7.23 -18.07 5.12
N ASP A 87 -8.16 -17.13 4.98
CA ASP A 87 -8.87 -16.89 3.72
C ASP A 87 -7.95 -16.32 2.63
N VAL A 88 -7.03 -15.42 2.98
CA VAL A 88 -5.94 -14.99 2.06
C VAL A 88 -5.14 -16.20 1.57
N TYR A 89 -4.77 -17.12 2.46
CA TYR A 89 -4.07 -18.34 2.05
C TYR A 89 -4.91 -19.19 1.08
N LEU A 90 -6.18 -19.47 1.39
CA LEU A 90 -7.10 -20.19 0.49
C LEU A 90 -7.24 -19.51 -0.87
N ALA A 91 -7.48 -18.21 -0.89
CA ALA A 91 -7.69 -17.45 -2.12
C ALA A 91 -6.43 -17.46 -3.01
N GLN A 92 -5.25 -17.28 -2.43
CA GLN A 92 -4.00 -17.28 -3.20
C GLN A 92 -3.67 -18.67 -3.75
N VAL A 93 -3.85 -19.73 -2.95
CA VAL A 93 -3.62 -21.11 -3.41
C VAL A 93 -4.62 -21.47 -4.51
N ASN A 94 -5.90 -21.15 -4.37
CA ASN A 94 -6.90 -21.40 -5.42
C ASN A 94 -6.65 -20.61 -6.71
N ASN A 95 -6.03 -19.43 -6.64
CA ASN A 95 -5.76 -18.60 -7.81
C ASN A 95 -4.50 -19.00 -8.57
N GLY A 96 -3.43 -19.39 -7.87
CA GLY A 96 -2.13 -19.68 -8.49
C GLY A 96 -1.22 -20.58 -7.65
N GLY A 97 -1.79 -21.35 -6.73
CA GLY A 97 -1.07 -22.29 -5.89
C GLY A 97 -0.19 -21.65 -4.80
N HIS A 98 0.56 -22.48 -4.10
CA HIS A 98 1.50 -22.05 -3.06
C HIS A 98 2.59 -21.14 -3.61
N SER A 99 2.98 -21.28 -4.88
CA SER A 99 3.94 -20.37 -5.53
C SER A 99 3.40 -18.94 -5.57
N GLN A 100 2.12 -18.74 -5.92
CA GLN A 100 1.51 -17.40 -5.93
C GLN A 100 1.36 -16.84 -4.51
N PHE A 101 0.95 -17.68 -3.55
CA PHE A 101 0.89 -17.28 -2.14
C PHE A 101 2.25 -16.79 -1.63
N ILE A 102 3.33 -17.57 -1.86
CA ILE A 102 4.70 -17.21 -1.48
C ILE A 102 5.12 -15.91 -2.17
N HIS A 103 4.97 -15.81 -3.49
CA HIS A 103 5.35 -14.63 -4.26
C HIS A 103 4.68 -13.36 -3.71
N ASN A 104 3.34 -13.38 -3.63
CA ASN A 104 2.57 -12.20 -3.23
C ASN A 104 2.88 -11.78 -1.79
N CYS A 105 3.00 -12.72 -0.85
CA CYS A 105 3.33 -12.36 0.53
C CYS A 105 4.81 -11.95 0.71
N ASN A 106 5.73 -12.49 -0.09
CA ASN A 106 7.15 -12.17 -0.01
C ASN A 106 7.48 -10.80 -0.61
N VAL A 107 6.79 -10.38 -1.67
CA VAL A 107 6.94 -9.03 -2.28
C VAL A 107 6.72 -7.92 -1.24
N TYR A 108 5.80 -8.15 -0.29
CA TYR A 108 5.53 -7.22 0.81
C TYR A 108 6.33 -7.51 2.09
N GLY A 109 7.14 -8.57 2.12
CA GLY A 109 7.93 -8.96 3.29
C GLY A 109 7.10 -9.48 4.47
N ILE A 110 5.87 -9.95 4.23
CA ILE A 110 4.91 -10.37 5.27
C ILE A 110 4.69 -11.89 5.32
N LEU A 111 5.42 -12.67 4.53
CA LEU A 111 5.22 -14.12 4.39
C LEU A 111 5.16 -14.85 5.73
N GLY A 112 6.14 -14.61 6.62
CA GLY A 112 6.17 -15.26 7.94
C GLY A 112 4.99 -14.90 8.84
N GLU A 113 4.57 -13.63 8.84
CA GLU A 113 3.42 -13.16 9.63
C GLU A 113 2.12 -13.82 9.14
N VAL A 114 1.89 -13.82 7.83
CA VAL A 114 0.69 -14.42 7.22
C VAL A 114 0.66 -15.92 7.48
N ILE A 115 1.78 -16.63 7.33
CA ILE A 115 1.87 -18.08 7.64
C ILE A 115 1.49 -18.34 9.10
N ASN A 116 1.99 -17.55 10.06
CA ASN A 116 1.71 -17.76 11.48
C ASN A 116 0.23 -17.57 11.83
N HIS A 117 -0.38 -16.50 11.33
CA HIS A 117 -1.81 -16.25 11.54
C HIS A 117 -2.69 -17.27 10.81
N ALA A 118 -2.38 -17.60 9.55
CA ALA A 118 -3.10 -18.61 8.80
C ALA A 118 -3.01 -19.99 9.47
N ALA A 119 -1.83 -20.40 9.96
CA ALA A 119 -1.66 -21.64 10.69
C ALA A 119 -2.51 -21.70 11.96
N THR A 120 -2.60 -20.58 12.69
CA THR A 120 -3.44 -20.47 13.88
C THR A 120 -4.93 -20.54 13.53
N GLY A 121 -5.34 -19.89 12.43
CA GLY A 121 -6.71 -19.94 11.91
C GLY A 121 -7.12 -21.34 11.48
N LEU A 122 -6.29 -22.02 10.68
CA LEU A 122 -6.51 -23.39 10.23
C LEU A 122 -6.62 -24.35 11.40
N ALA A 123 -5.77 -24.21 12.43
CA ALA A 123 -5.86 -24.99 13.65
C ALA A 123 -7.18 -24.72 14.39
N GLY A 124 -7.56 -23.44 14.55
CA GLY A 124 -8.78 -23.03 15.26
C GLY A 124 -10.06 -23.54 14.62
N MET A 125 -10.14 -23.55 13.29
CA MET A 125 -11.30 -24.06 12.56
C MET A 125 -11.29 -25.58 12.34
N GLY A 126 -10.22 -26.27 12.75
CA GLY A 126 -10.08 -27.72 12.58
C GLY A 126 -9.69 -28.17 11.17
N ALA A 127 -9.15 -27.28 10.33
CA ALA A 127 -8.64 -27.58 8.99
C ALA A 127 -7.23 -28.24 9.06
N LEU A 128 -7.15 -29.40 9.72
CA LEU A 128 -5.87 -30.03 10.08
C LEU A 128 -5.05 -30.50 8.88
N GLN A 129 -5.70 -30.89 7.78
CA GLN A 129 -5.01 -31.30 6.56
C GLN A 129 -4.39 -30.10 5.84
N HIS A 130 -5.16 -29.02 5.65
CA HIS A 130 -4.66 -27.74 5.14
C HIS A 130 -3.50 -27.21 5.99
N LEU A 131 -3.60 -27.31 7.32
CA LEU A 131 -2.54 -26.91 8.25
C LEU A 131 -1.25 -27.72 8.03
N ALA A 132 -1.36 -29.03 7.79
CA ALA A 132 -0.21 -29.88 7.52
C ALA A 132 0.49 -29.47 6.20
N VAL A 133 -0.29 -29.15 5.17
CA VAL A 133 0.22 -28.64 3.89
C VAL A 133 0.94 -27.31 4.09
N LEU A 134 0.29 -26.34 4.76
CA LEU A 134 0.87 -25.03 5.07
C LEU A 134 2.21 -25.16 5.82
N LYS A 135 2.27 -26.03 6.83
CA LYS A 135 3.50 -26.27 7.60
C LYS A 135 4.62 -26.89 6.76
N ARG A 136 4.29 -27.79 5.83
CA ARG A 136 5.28 -28.38 4.91
C ARG A 136 5.81 -27.34 3.93
N MET A 137 4.94 -26.46 3.42
CA MET A 137 5.35 -25.32 2.59
C MET A 137 6.23 -24.34 3.39
N ALA A 138 5.84 -23.97 4.61
CA ALA A 138 6.63 -23.08 5.47
C ALA A 138 8.03 -23.65 5.77
N ALA A 139 8.12 -24.93 6.11
CA ALA A 139 9.40 -25.59 6.34
C ALA A 139 10.29 -25.67 5.08
N TRP A 140 9.67 -25.75 3.89
CA TRP A 140 10.41 -25.64 2.63
C TRP A 140 10.90 -24.20 2.42
N ALA A 141 10.06 -23.20 2.62
CA ALA A 141 10.42 -21.79 2.45
C ALA A 141 11.59 -21.38 3.36
N ASP A 142 11.59 -21.85 4.61
CA ASP A 142 12.68 -21.63 5.57
C ASP A 142 14.00 -22.29 5.13
N ARG A 143 13.91 -23.45 4.47
CA ARG A 143 15.09 -24.21 4.03
C ARG A 143 15.68 -23.68 2.72
N TYR A 144 14.86 -23.14 1.84
CA TYR A 144 15.24 -22.72 0.49
C TYR A 144 14.90 -21.23 0.23
N PRO A 145 15.49 -20.28 0.98
CA PRO A 145 15.14 -18.87 0.88
C PRO A 145 15.47 -18.22 -0.47
N ASP A 146 16.40 -18.80 -1.24
CA ASP A 146 16.69 -18.32 -2.60
C ASP A 146 15.62 -18.79 -3.58
N GLU A 147 15.15 -20.04 -3.48
CA GLU A 147 14.04 -20.52 -4.32
C GLU A 147 12.72 -19.79 -4.03
N VAL A 148 12.53 -19.32 -2.79
CA VAL A 148 11.40 -18.44 -2.41
C VAL A 148 11.39 -17.15 -3.22
N LYS A 149 12.55 -16.56 -3.51
CA LYS A 149 12.66 -15.32 -4.30
C LYS A 149 12.34 -15.54 -5.77
N GLU A 150 12.58 -16.75 -6.26
CA GLU A 150 12.30 -17.15 -7.65
C GLU A 150 10.83 -17.52 -7.87
N GLN A 151 9.99 -17.57 -6.83
CA GLN A 151 8.57 -17.85 -7.01
C GLN A 151 7.86 -16.68 -7.69
N THR A 152 7.05 -16.99 -8.70
CA THR A 152 6.29 -16.00 -9.49
C THR A 152 4.78 -16.23 -9.44
N GLY A 153 4.33 -17.40 -8.97
CA GLY A 153 2.95 -17.85 -9.07
C GLY A 153 2.52 -18.36 -10.44
N PHE A 154 3.26 -18.06 -11.50
CA PHE A 154 2.95 -18.42 -12.90
C PHE A 154 4.17 -19.06 -13.59
N GLU A 155 4.19 -19.09 -14.92
CA GLU A 155 5.33 -19.62 -15.69
C GLU A 155 6.66 -18.91 -15.33
N GLY A 156 7.75 -19.67 -15.32
CA GLY A 156 9.11 -19.15 -15.11
C GLY A 156 9.60 -19.14 -13.66
N GLY A 157 8.82 -19.64 -12.68
CA GLY A 157 9.22 -19.64 -11.28
C GLY A 157 8.28 -20.42 -10.36
N ARG A 158 8.25 -21.75 -10.50
CA ARG A 158 7.46 -22.67 -9.64
C ARG A 158 8.31 -23.87 -9.23
N ALA A 159 8.51 -24.04 -7.93
CA ALA A 159 9.20 -25.22 -7.41
C ALA A 159 8.26 -26.44 -7.45
N SER A 160 8.73 -27.58 -7.97
CA SER A 160 7.90 -28.78 -8.19
C SER A 160 7.24 -29.31 -6.91
N LEU A 161 7.90 -29.16 -5.76
CA LEU A 161 7.32 -29.52 -4.46
C LEU A 161 6.02 -28.73 -4.19
N LEU A 162 5.95 -27.47 -4.61
CA LEU A 162 4.77 -26.63 -4.37
C LEU A 162 3.57 -27.11 -5.18
N ASP A 163 3.79 -27.65 -6.38
CA ASP A 163 2.71 -28.26 -7.18
C ASP A 163 2.17 -29.53 -6.49
N GLU A 164 3.02 -30.36 -5.88
CA GLU A 164 2.56 -31.50 -5.07
C GLU A 164 1.75 -31.05 -3.84
N LEU A 165 2.11 -29.92 -3.24
CA LEU A 165 1.39 -29.36 -2.09
C LEU A 165 0.06 -28.74 -2.51
N ASP A 166 -0.02 -28.17 -3.72
CA ASP A 166 -1.27 -27.70 -4.32
C ASP A 166 -2.26 -28.87 -4.46
N ASP A 167 -1.83 -30.00 -5.02
CA ASP A 167 -2.68 -31.20 -5.16
C ASP A 167 -3.22 -31.70 -3.81
N LEU A 168 -2.34 -31.79 -2.80
CA LEU A 168 -2.73 -32.18 -1.45
C LEU A 168 -3.70 -31.20 -0.81
N PHE A 169 -3.53 -29.90 -1.07
CA PHE A 169 -4.45 -28.87 -0.60
C PHE A 169 -5.83 -29.01 -1.24
N TYR A 170 -5.90 -29.19 -2.56
CA TYR A 170 -7.17 -29.32 -3.27
C TYR A 170 -7.94 -30.58 -2.85
N GLU A 171 -7.26 -31.71 -2.64
CA GLU A 171 -7.91 -32.91 -2.12
C GLU A 171 -8.41 -32.72 -0.68
N ALA A 172 -7.64 -32.03 0.16
CA ALA A 172 -8.07 -31.68 1.52
C ALA A 172 -9.30 -30.76 1.51
N ASP A 173 -9.34 -29.74 0.65
CA ASP A 173 -10.45 -28.81 0.55
C ASP A 173 -11.71 -29.45 -0.02
N LYS A 174 -11.56 -30.35 -1.00
CA LYS A 174 -12.66 -31.15 -1.53
C LYS A 174 -13.28 -32.06 -0.47
N ALA A 175 -12.44 -32.69 0.36
CA ALA A 175 -12.90 -33.57 1.43
C ALA A 175 -13.50 -32.81 2.63
N SER A 176 -12.97 -31.62 2.93
CA SER A 176 -13.39 -30.80 4.06
C SER A 176 -13.22 -29.32 3.72
N PRO A 177 -14.23 -28.71 3.08
CA PRO A 177 -14.14 -27.35 2.57
C PRO A 177 -13.80 -26.35 3.68
N MET A 178 -12.72 -25.60 3.47
CA MET A 178 -12.19 -24.67 4.47
C MET A 178 -13.19 -23.56 4.81
N LEU A 179 -13.97 -23.09 3.84
CA LEU A 179 -15.03 -22.10 4.06
C LEU A 179 -16.12 -22.61 5.01
N ALA A 180 -16.51 -23.88 4.89
CA ALA A 180 -17.50 -24.49 5.77
C ALA A 180 -16.96 -24.68 7.20
N LEU A 181 -15.69 -25.07 7.33
CA LEU A 181 -14.99 -25.16 8.62
C LEU A 181 -14.89 -23.78 9.29
N SER A 182 -14.47 -22.77 8.52
CA SER A 182 -14.34 -21.39 8.98
C SER A 182 -15.68 -20.83 9.44
N ALA A 183 -16.75 -20.96 8.64
CA ALA A 183 -18.08 -20.49 9.03
C ALA A 183 -18.58 -21.11 10.33
N ARG A 184 -18.43 -22.44 10.50
CA ARG A 184 -18.78 -23.11 11.77
C ARG A 184 -17.97 -22.56 12.94
N TRP A 185 -16.68 -22.34 12.76
CA TRP A 185 -15.83 -21.78 13.80
C TRP A 185 -16.26 -20.35 14.16
N ILE A 186 -16.52 -19.49 13.18
CA ILE A 186 -17.00 -18.11 13.39
C ILE A 186 -18.29 -18.10 14.20
N THR A 187 -19.27 -18.94 13.85
CA THR A 187 -20.55 -19.02 14.59
C THR A 187 -20.40 -19.47 16.04
N SER A 188 -19.27 -20.07 16.42
CA SER A 188 -19.03 -20.50 17.80
C SER A 188 -18.34 -19.44 18.66
N TRP A 189 -18.05 -18.24 18.12
CA TRP A 189 -17.31 -17.21 18.85
C TRP A 189 -18.21 -16.45 19.83
N PRO A 190 -17.90 -16.43 21.14
CA PRO A 190 -18.63 -15.60 22.09
C PRO A 190 -18.49 -14.09 21.80
N GLU A 191 -17.42 -13.69 21.12
CA GLU A 191 -17.16 -12.31 20.71
C GLU A 191 -17.83 -11.90 19.38
N LEU A 192 -18.59 -12.79 18.73
CA LEU A 192 -19.34 -12.47 17.52
C LEU A 192 -20.67 -11.77 17.89
N ILE A 193 -20.83 -10.54 17.40
CA ILE A 193 -22.05 -9.75 17.55
C ILE A 193 -22.75 -9.70 16.20
N VAL A 194 -23.98 -10.23 16.17
CA VAL A 194 -24.84 -10.18 14.99
C VAL A 194 -25.81 -9.02 15.14
N VAL A 195 -25.81 -8.11 14.17
CA VAL A 195 -26.70 -6.94 14.15
C VAL A 195 -27.62 -6.99 12.94
N ASP A 196 -28.77 -6.33 13.04
CA ASP A 196 -29.64 -6.16 11.88
C ASP A 196 -28.93 -5.32 10.81
N ASP A 197 -29.17 -5.66 9.54
CA ASP A 197 -28.48 -5.06 8.39
C ASP A 197 -28.60 -3.52 8.37
N ALA A 198 -29.74 -2.99 8.80
CA ALA A 198 -30.01 -1.55 8.89
C ALA A 198 -29.14 -0.84 9.94
N ASP A 199 -28.74 -1.54 11.01
CA ASP A 199 -27.95 -0.98 12.11
C ASP A 199 -26.45 -1.16 11.92
N TYR A 200 -26.03 -2.03 11.00
CA TYR A 200 -24.63 -2.39 10.77
C TYR A 200 -23.73 -1.18 10.54
N ALA A 201 -24.13 -0.26 9.64
CA ALA A 201 -23.33 0.91 9.33
C ALA A 201 -23.10 1.81 10.56
N GLY A 202 -24.12 1.97 11.42
CA GLY A 202 -24.01 2.72 12.66
C GLY A 202 -23.10 2.03 13.69
N ALA A 203 -23.16 0.71 13.77
CA ALA A 203 -22.32 -0.08 14.68
C ALA A 203 -20.83 -0.03 14.28
N ILE A 204 -20.53 -0.22 12.99
CA ILE A 204 -19.16 -0.11 12.46
C ILE A 204 -18.60 1.29 12.66
N ARG A 205 -19.37 2.34 12.33
CA ARG A 205 -18.93 3.73 12.52
C ARG A 205 -18.58 4.03 13.98
N ARG A 206 -19.31 3.49 14.95
CA ARG A 206 -18.98 3.66 16.37
C ARG A 206 -17.64 3.04 16.73
N LEU A 207 -17.33 1.83 16.22
CA LEU A 207 -16.02 1.21 16.44
C LEU A 207 -14.89 1.99 15.76
N VAL A 208 -15.09 2.39 14.50
CA VAL A 208 -14.13 3.23 13.76
C VAL A 208 -13.79 4.49 14.55
N MET A 209 -14.79 5.20 15.04
CA MET A 209 -14.60 6.46 15.77
C MET A 209 -14.13 6.26 17.23
N ALA A 210 -14.15 5.03 17.76
CA ALA A 210 -13.74 4.72 19.11
C ALA A 210 -12.22 4.56 19.26
N ASN A 211 -11.46 4.47 18.17
CA ASN A 211 -9.99 4.38 18.25
C ASN A 211 -9.41 5.72 18.76
N PRO A 212 -8.81 5.77 19.96
CA PRO A 212 -8.21 6.99 20.50
C PRO A 212 -6.98 7.46 19.71
N LEU A 213 -6.33 6.55 18.99
CA LEU A 213 -5.15 6.83 18.15
C LEU A 213 -5.54 7.15 16.70
N ARG A 214 -6.83 7.26 16.38
CA ARG A 214 -7.27 7.46 14.99
C ARG A 214 -6.74 8.76 14.39
N GLU A 215 -6.84 9.87 15.12
CA GLU A 215 -6.40 11.18 14.63
C GLU A 215 -4.88 11.24 14.34
N PRO A 216 -3.99 10.85 15.29
CA PRO A 216 -2.56 10.82 14.99
C PRO A 216 -2.20 9.84 13.87
N ARG A 217 -2.84 8.66 13.79
CA ARG A 217 -2.62 7.71 12.69
C ARG A 217 -3.12 8.23 11.35
N LEU A 218 -4.23 8.97 11.32
CA LEU A 218 -4.72 9.63 10.10
C LEU A 218 -3.70 10.65 9.60
N LEU A 219 -3.16 11.47 10.51
CA LEU A 219 -2.11 12.43 10.19
C LEU A 219 -0.88 11.72 9.63
N HIS A 220 -0.40 10.69 10.32
CA HIS A 220 0.74 9.88 9.88
C HIS A 220 0.50 9.29 8.48
N ARG A 221 -0.66 8.65 8.26
CA ARG A 221 -1.02 8.04 6.97
C ARG A 221 -1.12 9.07 5.84
N SER A 222 -1.74 10.23 6.10
CA SER A 222 -1.83 11.34 5.15
C SER A 222 -0.45 11.80 4.72
N ILE A 223 0.45 12.06 5.68
CA ILE A 223 1.81 12.50 5.39
C ILE A 223 2.63 11.39 4.72
N ALA A 224 2.51 10.12 5.13
CA ALA A 224 3.20 9.00 4.49
C ALA A 224 2.82 8.86 3.01
N LYS A 225 1.54 9.08 2.66
CA LYS A 225 1.05 9.11 1.27
C LYS A 225 1.60 10.32 0.49
N LEU A 226 1.82 11.45 1.14
CA LEU A 226 2.44 12.63 0.52
C LEU A 226 3.95 12.42 0.31
N VAL A 227 4.63 11.83 1.29
CA VAL A 227 6.04 11.44 1.20
C VAL A 227 6.26 10.50 0.02
N SER A 228 5.43 9.47 -0.15
CA SER A 228 5.58 8.56 -1.29
C SER A 228 5.48 9.30 -2.64
N GLN A 229 4.57 10.27 -2.77
CA GLN A 229 4.36 11.05 -3.99
C GLN A 229 5.44 12.12 -4.26
N MET A 230 6.01 12.71 -3.22
CA MET A 230 6.88 13.89 -3.33
C MET A 230 8.37 13.58 -3.15
N ILE A 231 8.70 12.42 -2.58
CA ILE A 231 10.08 11.96 -2.34
C ILE A 231 10.34 10.63 -3.08
N GLY A 232 9.29 9.93 -3.54
CA GLY A 232 9.44 8.71 -4.33
C GLY A 232 10.05 8.97 -5.71
N TRP A 233 11.19 8.35 -5.99
CA TRP A 233 11.95 8.50 -7.25
C TRP A 233 11.07 8.42 -8.51
N ARG A 234 10.27 7.34 -8.61
CA ARG A 234 9.34 7.15 -9.73
C ARG A 234 8.28 8.24 -9.78
N GLU A 235 7.67 8.58 -8.65
CA GLU A 235 6.59 9.56 -8.56
C GLU A 235 7.07 10.94 -9.01
N VAL A 236 8.20 11.40 -8.47
CA VAL A 236 8.80 12.71 -8.78
C VAL A 236 9.31 12.75 -10.22
N GLY A 237 10.06 11.74 -10.65
CA GLY A 237 10.63 11.72 -12.00
C GLY A 237 9.57 11.72 -13.10
N VAL A 238 8.54 10.90 -12.95
CA VAL A 238 7.41 10.85 -13.90
C VAL A 238 6.63 12.16 -13.86
N ALA A 239 6.37 12.73 -12.68
CA ALA A 239 5.71 14.03 -12.56
C ALA A 239 6.47 15.17 -13.26
N LEU A 240 7.79 15.27 -13.06
CA LEU A 240 8.63 16.28 -13.72
C LEU A 240 8.69 16.08 -15.24
N ALA A 241 8.89 14.83 -15.71
CA ALA A 241 8.90 14.54 -17.14
C ALA A 241 7.55 14.89 -17.78
N TYR A 242 6.47 14.62 -17.06
CA TYR A 242 5.13 14.96 -17.50
C TYR A 242 4.89 16.47 -17.58
N ALA A 243 5.27 17.24 -16.54
CA ALA A 243 5.16 18.70 -16.53
C ALA A 243 5.95 19.37 -17.67
N LYS A 244 7.08 18.77 -18.09
CA LYS A 244 7.84 19.23 -19.27
C LYS A 244 7.12 18.94 -20.59
N ALA A 245 6.45 17.80 -20.70
CA ALA A 245 5.73 17.42 -21.91
C ALA A 245 4.43 18.22 -22.09
N LEU A 246 3.62 18.32 -21.03
CA LEU A 246 2.21 18.73 -21.08
C LEU A 246 1.89 19.69 -19.94
N LYS A 247 2.04 20.99 -20.19
CA LYS A 247 2.00 22.06 -19.17
C LYS A 247 0.64 22.26 -18.48
N SER A 248 -0.44 21.66 -18.98
CA SER A 248 -1.82 21.90 -18.50
C SER A 248 -2.46 20.71 -17.79
N GLU A 249 -1.76 19.58 -17.71
CA GLU A 249 -2.32 18.35 -17.15
C GLU A 249 -1.57 17.93 -15.88
N VAL A 250 -2.21 17.11 -15.04
CA VAL A 250 -1.64 16.63 -13.77
C VAL A 250 -1.54 15.12 -13.79
N LYS A 251 -0.41 14.59 -13.31
CA LYS A 251 -0.23 13.16 -13.00
C LYS A 251 -1.21 12.78 -11.89
N MET A 252 -2.14 11.85 -12.16
CA MET A 252 -3.11 11.40 -11.15
C MET A 252 -2.65 10.14 -10.45
N GLU A 253 -2.42 9.06 -11.19
CA GLU A 253 -2.04 7.76 -10.62
C GLU A 253 -1.29 6.90 -11.65
N PHE A 254 -0.50 5.96 -11.12
CA PHE A 254 0.01 4.85 -11.89
C PHE A 254 -1.07 3.77 -12.02
N GLY A 255 -1.29 3.33 -13.24
CA GLY A 255 -2.08 2.16 -13.56
C GLY A 255 -1.21 0.91 -13.66
N MET A 256 -1.62 0.00 -14.54
CA MET A 256 -1.01 -1.31 -14.64
C MET A 256 0.46 -1.26 -15.10
N ALA A 257 1.29 -2.09 -14.49
CA ALA A 257 2.68 -2.29 -14.87
C ALA A 257 2.82 -3.49 -15.82
N ARG A 258 3.66 -3.36 -16.85
CA ARG A 258 3.97 -4.44 -17.81
C ARG A 258 5.42 -4.34 -18.27
N MET A 259 6.05 -5.49 -18.55
CA MET A 259 7.32 -5.53 -19.27
C MET A 259 7.08 -5.28 -20.76
N LEU A 260 7.50 -4.13 -21.29
CA LEU A 260 7.37 -3.76 -22.70
C LEU A 260 8.72 -3.38 -23.29
N GLU A 261 8.83 -3.43 -24.62
CA GLU A 261 9.99 -2.92 -25.33
C GLU A 261 9.90 -1.40 -25.45
N VAL A 262 10.92 -0.71 -24.95
CA VAL A 262 11.08 0.74 -24.95
C VAL A 262 12.46 1.03 -25.52
N GLU A 263 12.51 1.70 -26.67
CA GLU A 263 13.76 2.10 -27.33
C GLU A 263 14.74 0.93 -27.57
N GLY A 264 14.21 -0.28 -27.81
CA GLY A 264 14.98 -1.49 -28.07
C GLY A 264 15.35 -2.31 -26.83
N GLU A 265 14.95 -1.86 -25.63
CA GLU A 265 15.22 -2.57 -24.38
C GLU A 265 13.90 -2.99 -23.69
N LYS A 266 13.89 -4.17 -23.07
CA LYS A 266 12.75 -4.61 -22.24
C LYS A 266 12.79 -3.89 -20.90
N GLN A 267 11.79 -3.05 -20.64
CA GLN A 267 11.70 -2.25 -19.43
C GLN A 267 10.32 -2.39 -18.78
N MET A 268 10.26 -2.18 -17.47
CA MET A 268 8.98 -2.09 -16.75
C MET A 268 8.30 -0.77 -17.09
N VAL A 269 7.17 -0.84 -17.79
CA VAL A 269 6.35 0.30 -18.20
C VAL A 269 5.09 0.35 -17.36
N PHE A 270 4.76 1.53 -16.87
CA PHE A 270 3.53 1.80 -16.15
C PHE A 270 2.57 2.58 -17.04
N GLN A 271 1.29 2.23 -17.00
CA GLN A 271 0.25 3.13 -17.47
C GLN A 271 0.16 4.33 -16.53
N LEU A 272 -0.12 5.50 -17.09
CA LEU A 272 -0.31 6.73 -16.34
C LEU A 272 -1.69 7.31 -16.65
N ARG A 273 -2.47 7.52 -15.58
CA ARG A 273 -3.74 8.25 -15.65
C ARG A 273 -3.48 9.71 -15.36
N THR A 274 -4.06 10.57 -16.17
CA THR A 274 -3.89 12.02 -16.10
C THR A 274 -5.23 12.73 -15.94
N SER A 275 -5.20 14.01 -15.60
CA SER A 275 -6.41 14.84 -15.51
C SER A 275 -7.16 14.98 -16.84
N ALA A 276 -6.48 14.80 -17.99
CA ALA A 276 -7.10 14.84 -19.32
C ALA A 276 -7.75 13.50 -19.75
N LYS A 277 -7.65 12.45 -18.93
CA LYS A 277 -8.19 11.10 -19.20
C LYS A 277 -7.57 10.39 -20.43
N GLU A 278 -6.58 10.98 -21.09
CA GLU A 278 -5.83 10.29 -22.13
C GLU A 278 -4.77 9.36 -21.49
N PRO A 279 -4.72 8.08 -21.87
CA PRO A 279 -3.72 7.18 -21.33
C PRO A 279 -2.33 7.59 -21.81
N ARG A 280 -1.36 7.51 -20.90
CA ARG A 280 0.06 7.65 -21.20
C ARG A 280 0.83 6.43 -20.68
N LEU A 281 2.03 6.25 -21.19
CA LEU A 281 2.95 5.23 -20.71
C LEU A 281 4.17 5.93 -20.12
N CYS A 282 4.75 5.36 -19.08
CA CYS A 282 5.94 5.92 -18.47
C CYS A 282 6.89 4.84 -17.97
N VAL A 283 8.17 5.23 -17.94
CA VAL A 283 9.27 4.43 -17.41
C VAL A 283 9.99 5.27 -16.38
N ALA A 284 10.38 4.65 -15.26
CA ALA A 284 11.30 5.23 -14.30
C ALA A 284 12.38 4.20 -13.99
N THR A 285 13.62 4.58 -14.26
CA THR A 285 14.83 3.82 -13.92
C THR A 285 15.66 4.64 -12.94
N GLU A 286 16.73 4.08 -12.40
CA GLU A 286 17.68 4.80 -11.53
C GLU A 286 18.36 5.99 -12.22
N THR A 287 18.37 6.02 -13.56
CA THR A 287 19.08 7.06 -14.32
C THR A 287 18.17 8.16 -14.85
N HIS A 288 16.89 7.86 -15.07
CA HIS A 288 15.95 8.80 -15.68
C HIS A 288 14.50 8.36 -15.51
N ALA A 289 13.59 9.30 -15.75
CA ALA A 289 12.17 9.02 -15.96
C ALA A 289 11.72 9.62 -17.30
N ALA A 290 10.82 8.92 -18.00
CA ALA A 290 10.33 9.33 -19.31
C ALA A 290 8.85 9.01 -19.50
N ILE A 291 8.17 9.85 -20.29
CA ILE A 291 6.77 9.69 -20.69
C ILE A 291 6.70 9.40 -22.19
N TYR A 292 5.80 8.50 -22.56
CA TYR A 292 5.55 8.05 -23.93
C TYR A 292 4.06 8.11 -24.25
N GLU A 293 3.77 8.20 -25.55
CA GLU A 293 2.42 8.00 -26.07
C GLU A 293 1.96 6.56 -25.80
N HIS A 294 0.68 6.43 -25.44
CA HIS A 294 0.02 5.14 -25.38
C HIS A 294 -0.58 4.81 -26.75
N ILE A 295 -0.06 3.79 -27.42
CA ILE A 295 -0.68 3.27 -28.64
C ILE A 295 -1.56 2.08 -28.22
N ALA A 296 -2.87 2.23 -28.39
CA ALA A 296 -3.82 1.16 -28.10
C ALA A 296 -3.45 -0.11 -28.90
N PRO A 297 -3.69 -1.30 -28.32
CA PRO A 297 -3.55 -2.53 -29.08
C PRO A 297 -4.40 -2.48 -30.35
N ASP A 298 -3.87 -3.03 -31.44
CA ASP A 298 -4.62 -3.22 -32.69
C ASP A 298 -5.87 -4.07 -32.36
N ASP A 299 -7.05 -3.69 -32.88
CA ASP A 299 -8.36 -4.33 -32.62
C ASP A 299 -8.48 -5.74 -33.28
N ARG A 300 -7.34 -6.40 -33.49
CA ARG A 300 -7.19 -7.57 -34.34
C ARG A 300 -7.32 -8.85 -33.52
N LEU A 301 -8.28 -9.68 -33.90
CA LEU A 301 -8.55 -11.00 -33.34
C LEU A 301 -7.46 -12.05 -33.67
N VAL A 302 -6.53 -11.75 -34.57
CA VAL A 302 -5.52 -12.71 -35.08
C VAL A 302 -4.10 -12.15 -34.88
N PRO A 303 -3.24 -12.82 -34.09
CA PRO A 303 -1.83 -12.48 -33.95
C PRO A 303 -1.09 -12.53 -35.28
N ARG A 304 -0.06 -11.70 -35.47
CA ARG A 304 0.81 -11.82 -36.66
C ARG A 304 1.58 -13.16 -36.63
N PRO A 305 2.01 -13.69 -37.79
CA PRO A 305 2.92 -14.84 -37.80
C PRO A 305 4.19 -14.51 -37.00
N GLY A 306 4.40 -15.19 -35.87
CA GLY A 306 5.51 -14.95 -34.94
C GLY A 306 5.17 -14.17 -33.66
N GLU A 307 3.95 -13.64 -33.51
CA GLU A 307 3.48 -13.05 -32.25
C GLU A 307 2.88 -14.11 -31.33
N SER A 308 3.17 -14.03 -30.03
CA SER A 308 2.57 -14.91 -29.03
C SER A 308 1.09 -14.53 -28.84
N PRO A 309 0.15 -15.50 -28.82
CA PRO A 309 -1.25 -15.25 -28.48
C PRO A 309 -1.44 -14.55 -27.13
N LEU A 310 -0.48 -14.70 -26.20
CA LEU A 310 -0.47 -14.04 -24.89
C LEU A 310 -0.15 -12.54 -24.94
N THR A 311 0.37 -12.05 -26.07
CA THR A 311 0.69 -10.62 -26.28
C THR A 311 -0.41 -9.85 -27.00
N ALA A 312 -1.44 -10.55 -27.51
CA ALA A 312 -2.61 -9.93 -28.10
C ALA A 312 -3.33 -9.03 -27.08
N GLY A 313 -3.61 -7.77 -27.44
CA GLY A 313 -4.20 -6.79 -26.52
C GLY A 313 -3.20 -6.00 -25.67
N THR A 314 -1.89 -6.15 -25.89
CA THR A 314 -0.87 -5.35 -25.17
C THR A 314 -0.68 -3.99 -25.84
N PRO A 315 -0.70 -2.87 -25.09
CA PRO A 315 -0.45 -1.56 -25.66
C PRO A 315 1.00 -1.45 -26.13
N ARG A 316 1.22 -0.66 -27.19
CA ARG A 316 2.55 -0.36 -27.70
C ARG A 316 3.04 0.98 -27.17
N VAL A 317 4.36 1.05 -26.95
CA VAL A 317 5.04 2.29 -26.57
C VAL A 317 5.20 3.14 -27.83
N GLY A 318 4.60 4.33 -27.84
CA GLY A 318 4.69 5.28 -28.93
C GLY A 318 5.88 6.23 -28.79
N LYS A 319 5.74 7.45 -29.33
CA LYS A 319 6.82 8.44 -29.28
C LYS A 319 7.12 8.87 -27.85
N ARG A 320 8.41 9.08 -27.54
CA ARG A 320 8.83 9.73 -26.29
C ARG A 320 8.40 11.20 -26.29
N LEU A 321 7.61 11.58 -25.29
CA LEU A 321 7.08 12.93 -25.12
C LEU A 321 8.05 13.81 -24.34
N ALA A 322 8.62 13.28 -23.26
CA ALA A 322 9.62 13.97 -22.45
C ALA A 322 10.45 12.99 -21.64
N ARG A 323 11.58 13.50 -21.13
CA ARG A 323 12.52 12.79 -20.28
C ARG A 323 13.14 13.76 -19.27
N VAL A 324 13.39 13.26 -18.06
CA VAL A 324 14.09 13.95 -16.97
C VAL A 324 15.19 13.04 -16.47
N GLU A 325 16.39 13.59 -16.32
CA GLU A 325 17.57 12.84 -15.87
C GLU A 325 17.66 12.82 -14.34
N ALA A 326 18.36 11.80 -13.82
CA ALA A 326 18.58 11.57 -12.39
C ALA A 326 18.95 12.82 -11.57
N PRO A 327 19.84 13.73 -12.00
CA PRO A 327 20.20 14.89 -11.18
C PRO A 327 19.04 15.83 -10.89
N GLU A 328 18.10 15.97 -11.83
CA GLU A 328 16.93 16.84 -11.66
C GLU A 328 15.89 16.20 -10.76
N ILE A 329 15.73 14.87 -10.83
CA ILE A 329 14.88 14.10 -9.92
C ILE A 329 15.43 14.19 -8.49
N ALA A 330 16.73 13.94 -8.33
CA ALA A 330 17.42 14.02 -7.05
C ALA A 330 17.29 15.42 -6.43
N MET A 331 17.54 16.47 -7.20
CA MET A 331 17.39 17.85 -6.73
C MET A 331 15.98 18.15 -6.23
N ALA A 332 14.93 17.75 -6.96
CA ALA A 332 13.55 17.96 -6.52
C ALA A 332 13.23 17.22 -5.22
N ILE A 333 13.75 16.00 -5.05
CA ILE A 333 13.59 15.20 -3.84
C ILE A 333 14.33 15.83 -2.66
N GLU A 334 15.60 16.18 -2.83
CA GLU A 334 16.43 16.82 -1.80
C GLU A 334 15.77 18.10 -1.28
N LEU A 335 15.26 18.95 -2.19
CA LEU A 335 14.53 20.17 -1.82
C LEU A 335 13.18 19.88 -1.16
N ALA A 336 12.47 18.82 -1.57
CA ALA A 336 11.21 18.41 -0.94
C ALA A 336 11.42 17.96 0.52
N GLU A 337 12.53 17.25 0.78
CA GLU A 337 12.95 16.83 2.11
C GLU A 337 13.38 18.03 2.94
N GLU A 338 14.30 18.86 2.43
CA GLU A 338 14.82 20.04 3.12
C GLU A 338 13.72 21.04 3.49
N TYR A 339 12.72 21.21 2.63
CA TYR A 339 11.64 22.17 2.85
C TYR A 339 10.40 21.56 3.51
N HIS A 340 10.48 20.31 3.98
CA HIS A 340 9.35 19.58 4.56
C HIS A 340 8.07 19.65 3.71
N ALA A 341 8.22 19.60 2.38
CA ALA A 341 7.13 19.83 1.43
C ALA A 341 5.92 18.87 1.61
N PRO A 342 6.10 17.56 1.91
CA PRO A 342 4.97 16.67 2.21
C PRO A 342 4.14 17.12 3.42
N VAL A 343 4.83 17.58 4.47
CA VAL A 343 4.21 18.06 5.71
C VAL A 343 3.47 19.37 5.45
N ALA A 344 4.05 20.24 4.62
CA ALA A 344 3.43 21.49 4.21
C ALA A 344 2.12 21.27 3.45
N VAL A 345 2.02 20.28 2.56
CA VAL A 345 0.75 19.99 1.86
C VAL A 345 -0.36 19.64 2.85
N ASP A 346 -0.10 18.74 3.80
CA ASP A 346 -1.10 18.35 4.80
C ASP A 346 -1.51 19.54 5.67
N LEU A 347 -0.53 20.29 6.22
CA LEU A 347 -0.79 21.43 7.09
C LEU A 347 -1.56 22.55 6.38
N LEU A 348 -1.12 22.94 5.19
CA LEU A 348 -1.70 24.08 4.46
C LEU A 348 -3.10 23.78 3.93
N LEU A 349 -3.37 22.54 3.49
CA LEU A 349 -4.73 22.13 3.13
C LEU A 349 -5.67 22.20 4.34
N ARG A 350 -5.23 21.70 5.51
CA ARG A 350 -6.03 21.79 6.75
C ARG A 350 -6.27 23.23 7.17
N LYS A 351 -5.27 24.10 7.13
CA LYS A 351 -5.41 25.55 7.39
C LYS A 351 -6.44 26.20 6.46
N ALA A 352 -6.44 25.80 5.19
CA ALA A 352 -7.37 26.29 4.19
C ALA A 352 -8.76 25.60 4.23
N GLY A 353 -9.00 24.67 5.16
CA GLY A 353 -10.29 23.99 5.33
C GLY A 353 -10.55 22.83 4.37
N PHE A 354 -9.51 22.25 3.77
CA PHE A 354 -9.59 21.10 2.87
C PHE A 354 -9.06 19.82 3.54
N ASP A 355 -9.65 18.67 3.19
CA ASP A 355 -9.18 17.36 3.65
C ASP A 355 -7.96 16.89 2.82
N PRO A 356 -6.80 16.66 3.44
CA PRO A 356 -5.60 16.21 2.74
C PRO A 356 -5.55 14.68 2.51
N THR A 357 -6.46 13.90 3.08
CA THR A 357 -6.39 12.41 3.08
C THR A 357 -6.27 11.82 1.66
N ASP A 358 -6.97 12.43 0.70
CA ASP A 358 -6.95 12.04 -0.71
C ASP A 358 -6.23 13.01 -1.62
N ALA A 359 -5.32 13.82 -1.06
CA ALA A 359 -4.49 14.71 -1.85
C ALA A 359 -3.58 13.93 -2.80
N ILE A 360 -3.60 14.35 -4.06
CA ILE A 360 -2.68 13.91 -5.11
C ILE A 360 -1.73 15.05 -5.39
N VAL A 361 -0.42 14.77 -5.37
CA VAL A 361 0.62 15.77 -5.59
C VAL A 361 1.51 15.36 -6.75
N SER A 362 1.84 16.33 -7.59
CA SER A 362 2.71 16.18 -8.75
C SER A 362 3.76 17.28 -8.74
N ALA A 363 5.04 16.90 -8.79
CA ALA A 363 6.12 17.85 -9.04
C ALA A 363 5.91 18.54 -10.40
N ASN A 364 6.05 19.86 -10.45
CA ASN A 364 5.82 20.66 -11.65
C ASN A 364 7.11 21.27 -12.20
N SER A 365 7.92 21.89 -11.34
CA SER A 365 9.17 22.54 -11.75
C SER A 365 10.09 22.82 -10.58
N VAL A 366 11.40 22.80 -10.84
CA VAL A 366 12.41 23.38 -9.96
C VAL A 366 12.94 24.66 -10.60
N ILE A 367 12.87 25.78 -9.88
CA ILE A 367 13.25 27.12 -10.36
C ILE A 367 14.41 27.63 -9.49
N PRO A 368 15.61 27.86 -10.05
CA PRO A 368 16.70 28.51 -9.32
C PRO A 368 16.33 29.97 -8.95
N GLY A 369 16.73 30.42 -7.77
CA GLY A 369 16.57 31.81 -7.33
C GLY A 369 17.73 32.28 -6.46
N ASP A 370 17.90 33.60 -6.35
CA ASP A 370 19.02 34.24 -5.63
C ASP A 370 19.03 33.92 -4.11
N GLY A 371 17.91 33.47 -3.56
CA GLY A 371 17.74 33.04 -2.17
C GLY A 371 17.63 31.52 -1.97
N GLY A 372 17.84 30.72 -3.01
CA GLY A 372 17.64 29.26 -2.99
C GLY A 372 16.70 28.79 -4.11
N ALA A 373 16.76 27.50 -4.41
CA ALA A 373 15.87 26.90 -5.40
C ALA A 373 14.44 26.80 -4.85
N VAL A 374 13.46 26.95 -5.73
CA VAL A 374 12.04 26.87 -5.42
C VAL A 374 11.44 25.68 -6.16
N VAL A 375 10.67 24.85 -5.46
CA VAL A 375 9.94 23.73 -6.08
C VAL A 375 8.46 24.07 -6.13
N ASN A 376 7.88 23.98 -7.33
CA ASN A 376 6.44 24.10 -7.52
C ASN A 376 5.81 22.72 -7.64
N TRP A 377 4.67 22.54 -6.98
CA TRP A 377 3.88 21.32 -7.00
C TRP A 377 2.44 21.64 -7.37
N VAL A 378 1.83 20.78 -8.18
CA VAL A 378 0.38 20.81 -8.36
C VAL A 378 -0.24 19.85 -7.37
N VAL A 379 -1.22 20.34 -6.61
CA VAL A 379 -1.93 19.59 -5.59
C VAL A 379 -3.40 19.51 -5.98
N MET A 380 -3.94 18.29 -6.05
CA MET A 380 -5.37 18.05 -6.23
C MET A 380 -5.94 17.51 -4.92
N ALA A 381 -6.89 18.22 -4.31
CA ALA A 381 -7.52 17.79 -3.06
C ALA A 381 -8.98 18.25 -3.01
N SER A 382 -9.89 17.41 -2.51
CA SER A 382 -11.32 17.74 -2.37
C SER A 382 -11.96 18.32 -3.64
N GLY A 383 -11.58 17.80 -4.82
CA GLY A 383 -12.08 18.27 -6.13
C GLY A 383 -11.50 19.61 -6.61
N HIS A 384 -10.51 20.16 -5.92
CA HIS A 384 -9.87 21.44 -6.24
C HIS A 384 -8.42 21.27 -6.65
N ALA A 385 -7.92 22.21 -7.47
CA ALA A 385 -6.53 22.30 -7.87
C ALA A 385 -5.84 23.47 -7.16
N PHE A 386 -4.66 23.21 -6.64
CA PHE A 386 -3.81 24.16 -5.94
C PHE A 386 -2.39 24.13 -6.50
N LEU A 387 -1.69 25.25 -6.34
CA LEU A 387 -0.25 25.34 -6.51
C LEU A 387 0.35 25.40 -5.11
N LEU A 388 1.29 24.50 -4.80
CA LEU A 388 2.17 24.63 -3.65
C LEU A 388 3.53 25.10 -4.13
N ARG A 389 4.10 26.08 -3.44
CA ARG A 389 5.50 26.49 -3.61
C ARG A 389 6.26 26.17 -2.35
N SER A 390 7.34 25.41 -2.50
CA SER A 390 8.29 25.10 -1.43
C SER A 390 9.58 25.89 -1.65
N SER A 391 10.07 26.52 -0.59
CA SER A 391 11.25 27.37 -0.59
C SER A 391 11.98 27.28 0.75
N PRO A 392 13.22 27.80 0.87
CA PRO A 392 13.95 27.80 2.14
C PRO A 392 13.18 28.43 3.31
N ASP A 393 12.46 29.53 3.05
CA ASP A 393 11.74 30.29 4.07
C ASP A 393 10.45 29.60 4.54
N GLY A 394 9.91 28.70 3.72
CA GLY A 394 8.66 28.01 4.02
C GLY A 394 7.89 27.60 2.76
N CYS A 395 6.62 27.25 2.99
CA CYS A 395 5.71 26.81 1.96
C CYS A 395 4.44 27.67 1.91
N MET A 396 3.94 27.85 0.70
CA MET A 396 2.74 28.64 0.42
C MET A 396 1.82 27.86 -0.51
N LEU A 397 0.51 28.00 -0.29
CA LEU A 397 -0.53 27.35 -1.07
C LEU A 397 -1.40 28.41 -1.76
N TRP A 398 -1.66 28.24 -3.06
CA TRP A 398 -2.55 29.08 -3.86
C TRP A 398 -3.66 28.25 -4.47
N ARG A 399 -4.84 28.86 -4.60
CA ARG A 399 -5.93 28.32 -5.40
C ARG A 399 -5.87 28.92 -6.81
N GLY A 400 -6.15 28.11 -7.83
CA GLY A 400 -6.15 28.58 -9.22
C GLY A 400 -7.02 29.83 -9.39
N GLY A 401 -6.46 30.87 -10.02
CA GLY A 401 -7.13 32.15 -10.29
C GLY A 401 -7.04 33.20 -9.18
N GLN A 402 -6.34 32.92 -8.06
CA GLN A 402 -6.06 33.90 -7.01
C GLN A 402 -4.60 34.37 -7.07
N GLU A 403 -4.38 35.67 -6.85
CA GLU A 403 -3.03 36.27 -6.80
C GLU A 403 -2.37 36.11 -5.42
N GLU A 404 -3.17 36.02 -4.36
CA GLU A 404 -2.71 35.86 -2.98
C GLU A 404 -2.72 34.39 -2.54
N SER A 405 -1.81 34.04 -1.63
CA SER A 405 -1.78 32.71 -1.01
C SER A 405 -3.00 32.54 -0.09
N ILE A 406 -3.58 31.34 -0.10
CA ILE A 406 -4.71 30.98 0.78
C ILE A 406 -4.24 30.41 2.13
N ALA A 407 -2.99 29.95 2.20
CA ALA A 407 -2.34 29.49 3.41
C ALA A 407 -0.82 29.56 3.25
N GLU A 408 -0.12 29.79 4.36
CA GLU A 408 1.33 29.77 4.46
C GLU A 408 1.80 29.12 5.77
N ALA A 409 3.01 28.57 5.74
CA ALA A 409 3.68 27.96 6.88
C ALA A 409 5.19 28.11 6.73
N TYR A 410 5.84 28.46 7.84
CA TYR A 410 7.29 28.68 7.92
C TYR A 410 7.98 27.48 8.59
N GLN A 411 9.29 27.36 8.45
CA GLN A 411 10.06 26.20 8.89
C GLN A 411 9.78 25.71 10.34
N PRO A 412 9.66 26.58 11.37
CA PRO A 412 9.37 26.11 12.72
C PRO A 412 8.01 25.38 12.83
N GLU A 413 7.01 25.88 12.12
CA GLU A 413 5.67 25.29 12.11
C GLU A 413 5.64 23.97 11.33
N LEU A 414 6.38 23.90 10.22
CA LEU A 414 6.55 22.68 9.44
C LEU A 414 7.25 21.59 10.27
N GLN A 415 8.29 21.96 11.03
CA GLN A 415 9.00 21.04 11.91
C GLN A 415 8.07 20.52 13.03
N GLU A 416 7.28 21.39 13.66
CA GLU A 416 6.33 20.97 14.69
C GLU A 416 5.29 19.97 14.14
N HIS A 417 4.74 20.25 12.94
CA HIS A 417 3.78 19.34 12.31
C HIS A 417 4.41 18.02 11.88
N PHE A 418 5.68 18.06 11.45
CA PHE A 418 6.48 16.86 11.17
C PHE A 418 6.64 16.00 12.43
N ASP A 419 7.07 16.60 13.55
CA ASP A 419 7.30 15.90 14.82
C ASP A 419 6.01 15.25 15.34
N ARG A 420 4.87 15.96 15.23
CA ARG A 420 3.54 15.41 15.55
C ARG A 420 3.19 14.19 14.71
N SER A 421 3.54 14.19 13.42
CA SER A 421 3.29 13.06 12.52
C SER A 421 4.21 11.85 12.73
N ALA A 422 5.38 12.08 13.33
CA ALA A 422 6.39 11.06 13.61
C ALA A 422 6.20 10.37 14.97
N ALA A 423 5.52 11.03 15.92
CA ALA A 423 5.37 10.56 17.30
C ALA A 423 4.62 9.21 17.47
N ASP A 424 3.91 8.71 16.46
CA ASP A 424 3.11 7.47 16.54
C ASP A 424 3.64 6.34 15.61
N GLN A 425 4.90 6.42 15.18
CA GLN A 425 5.56 5.33 14.42
C GLN A 425 5.90 4.11 15.30
N SER A 426 5.67 4.19 16.61
CA SER A 426 6.18 3.25 17.61
C SER A 426 5.08 2.55 18.42
N VAL A 427 4.07 1.98 17.75
CA VAL A 427 3.16 0.97 18.34
C VAL A 427 2.84 -0.12 17.33
#